data_AF-A0A528TIB1-F1
#
_entry.id   AF-A0A528TIB1-F1
#
_cell.length_a   1.000
_cell.length_b   1.000
_cell.length_c   1.000
_cell.angle_alpha   90.00
_cell.angle_beta   90.00
_cell.angle_gamma   90.00
#
_symmetry.space_group_name_H-M   'P 1'
#
loop_
_entity.id
_entity.type
_entity.pdbx_description
1 polymer ?
#
loop_
_entity_poly.entity_id
_entity_poly.type
_entity_poly.pdbx_seq_one_letter_code
_entity_poly.pdbx_strand_id
1 'polypeptide(L)'
;MTQWSGYLGLILQGALVTIELTLMGSVLALVMAFLAGMGRVSRFFIVRAIATTYIEFFRGTSIFVQLFWAYFVLPFAGLSLTPLQ
;
A
#
# COMPACT_ATOMS: atom_id res chain seq x y z
N MET A 1 12.45 -8.45 37.91
CA MET A 1 12.06 -7.25 37.13
C MET A 1 13.15 -6.91 36.10
N THR A 2 13.48 -7.86 35.22
CA THR A 2 14.64 -7.79 34.30
C THR A 2 14.31 -8.42 32.94
N GLN A 3 13.10 -8.16 32.42
CA GLN A 3 12.69 -8.58 31.07
C GLN A 3 12.56 -7.41 30.07
N TRP A 4 12.91 -6.19 30.49
CA TRP A 4 12.91 -4.98 29.65
C TRP A 4 13.76 -5.11 28.37
N SER A 5 14.86 -5.88 28.43
CA SER A 5 15.73 -6.16 27.27
C SER A 5 15.05 -6.97 26.17
N GLY A 6 14.11 -7.86 26.51
CA GLY A 6 13.35 -8.63 25.53
C GLY A 6 12.37 -7.77 24.72
N TYR A 7 11.75 -6.79 25.37
CA TYR A 7 10.84 -5.85 24.70
C TYR A 7 11.58 -4.92 23.73
N LEU A 8 12.81 -4.51 24.06
CA LEU A 8 13.64 -3.73 23.14
C LEU A 8 13.92 -4.49 21.84
N GLY A 9 14.23 -5.79 21.92
CA GLY A 9 14.41 -6.63 20.74
C GLY A 9 13.13 -6.73 19.90
N LEU A 10 11.97 -6.91 20.54
CA LEU A 10 10.67 -6.98 19.85
C LEU A 10 10.31 -5.68 19.14
N ILE A 11 10.51 -4.52 19.79
CA ILE A 11 10.26 -3.20 19.20
C ILE A 11 11.21 -2.96 18.03
N LEU A 12 12.49 -3.33 18.16
CA LEU A 12 13.46 -3.20 17.07
C LEU A 12 13.06 -4.06 15.86
N GLN A 13 12.57 -5.28 16.11
CA GLN A 13 12.08 -6.16 15.05
C GLN A 13 10.84 -5.58 14.36
N GLY A 14 9.88 -5.05 15.11
CA GLY A 14 8.72 -4.36 14.54
C GLY A 14 9.10 -3.11 13.75
N ALA A 15 10.10 -2.36 14.21
CA ALA A 15 10.63 -1.21 13.49
C ALA A 15 11.28 -1.62 12.16
N LEU A 16 12.05 -2.71 12.14
CA LEU A 16 12.62 -3.25 10.90
C LEU A 16 11.54 -3.63 9.89
N VAL A 17 10.49 -4.33 10.33
CA VAL A 17 9.35 -4.69 9.46
C VAL A 17 8.64 -3.45 8.92
N THR A 18 8.47 -2.42 9.75
CA THR A 18 7.87 -1.15 9.32
C THR A 18 8.70 -0.47 8.24
N ILE A 19 10.03 -0.45 8.40
CA ILE A 19 10.95 0.11 7.42
C ILE A 19 10.86 -0.67 6.11
N GLU A 20 10.91 -2.00 6.16
CA GLU A 20 10.83 -2.87 4.99
C GLU A 20 9.53 -2.64 4.20
N LEU A 21 8.38 -2.69 4.88
CA LEU A 21 7.07 -2.43 4.29
C LEU A 21 6.96 -1.02 3.70
N THR A 22 7.49 -0.01 4.42
CA THR A 22 7.45 1.38 3.96
C THR A 22 8.31 1.55 2.72
N LEU A 23 9.51 0.96 2.68
CA LEU A 23 10.41 1.08 1.53
C LEU A 23 9.82 0.40 0.30
N MET A 24 9.39 -0.85 0.44
CA MET A 24 8.79 -1.62 -0.66
C MET A 24 7.49 -0.96 -1.16
N GLY A 25 6.61 -0.56 -0.24
CA GLY A 25 5.36 0.11 -0.55
C GLY A 25 5.58 1.47 -1.22
N SER A 26 6.56 2.25 -0.75
CA SER A 26 6.88 3.57 -1.32
C SER A 26 7.46 3.46 -2.73
N VAL A 27 8.32 2.47 -2.98
CA VAL A 27 8.87 2.23 -4.33
C VAL A 27 7.74 1.89 -5.30
N LEU A 28 6.83 0.98 -4.91
CA LEU A 28 5.70 0.60 -5.74
C LEU A 28 4.73 1.78 -5.96
N ALA A 29 4.42 2.53 -4.90
CA ALA A 29 3.60 3.73 -4.98
C ALA A 29 4.21 4.79 -5.91
N LEU A 30 5.53 4.98 -5.87
CA LEU A 30 6.25 5.92 -6.73
C LEU A 30 6.14 5.54 -8.21
N VAL A 31 6.37 4.26 -8.54
CA VAL A 31 6.23 3.76 -9.92
C VAL A 31 4.79 3.96 -10.41
N MET A 32 3.80 3.57 -9.61
CA MET A 32 2.39 3.71 -9.98
C MET A 32 1.96 5.17 -10.12
N ALA A 33 2.38 6.04 -9.21
CA ALA A 33 2.09 7.48 -9.26
C ALA A 33 2.75 8.14 -10.47
N PHE A 34 3.96 7.73 -10.83
CA PHE A 34 4.66 8.23 -12.01
C PHE A 34 3.95 7.84 -13.30
N LEU A 35 3.55 6.56 -13.44
CA LEU A 35 2.79 6.07 -14.59
C LEU A 35 1.43 6.78 -14.71
N ALA A 36 0.69 6.90 -13.61
CA ALA A 36 -0.59 7.60 -13.60
C ALA A 36 -0.42 9.11 -13.90
N GLY A 37 0.62 9.74 -13.38
CA GLY A 37 0.97 11.13 -13.66
C GLY A 37 1.24 11.38 -15.13
N MET A 38 2.04 10.52 -15.78
CA MET A 38 2.27 10.57 -17.22
C MET A 38 0.99 10.33 -18.02
N GLY A 39 0.17 9.35 -17.60
CA GLY A 39 -1.11 9.04 -18.23
C GLY A 39 -2.08 10.23 -18.28
N ARG A 40 -2.05 11.10 -17.26
CA ARG A 40 -2.88 12.32 -17.21
C ARG A 40 -2.52 13.33 -18.30
N VAL A 41 -1.25 13.42 -18.70
CA VAL A 41 -0.77 14.36 -19.74
C VAL A 41 -1.00 13.81 -21.16
N SER A 42 -1.36 12.53 -21.28
CA SER A 42 -1.63 11.89 -22.57
C SER A 42 -2.70 12.61 -23.38
N ARG A 43 -2.51 12.67 -24.71
CA ARG A 43 -3.49 13.24 -25.66
C ARG A 43 -4.75 12.37 -25.80
N PHE A 44 -4.64 11.08 -25.50
CA PHE A 44 -5.75 10.14 -25.61
C PHE A 44 -6.68 10.28 -24.40
N PHE A 45 -7.95 10.61 -24.68
CA PHE A 45 -8.97 10.81 -23.65
C PHE A 45 -9.13 9.60 -22.72
N ILE A 46 -9.10 8.38 -23.26
CA ILE A 46 -9.27 7.14 -22.47
C ILE A 46 -8.15 6.99 -21.45
N VAL A 47 -6.88 7.16 -21.86
CA VAL A 47 -5.72 7.03 -20.97
C VAL A 47 -5.78 8.08 -19.86
N ARG A 48 -6.16 9.31 -20.22
CA ARG A 48 -6.33 10.41 -19.26
C ARG A 48 -7.46 10.14 -18.27
N ALA A 49 -8.58 9.62 -18.74
CA ALA A 49 -9.73 9.30 -17.90
C ALA A 49 -9.36 8.20 -16.88
N ILE A 50 -8.77 7.09 -17.34
CA ILE A 50 -8.33 5.99 -16.46
C ILE A 50 -7.32 6.48 -15.42
N ALA A 51 -6.31 7.25 -15.84
CA ALA A 51 -5.31 7.80 -14.94
C ALA A 51 -5.93 8.77 -13.91
N THR A 52 -6.89 9.60 -14.33
CA THR A 52 -7.59 10.52 -13.44
C THR A 52 -8.43 9.77 -12.42
N THR A 53 -9.23 8.79 -12.85
CA THR A 53 -10.04 7.95 -11.97
C THR A 53 -9.19 7.19 -10.97
N TYR A 54 -8.06 6.61 -11.40
CA TYR A 54 -7.11 5.96 -10.50
C TYR A 54 -6.62 6.95 -9.42
N ILE A 55 -6.14 8.13 -9.82
CA ILE A 55 -5.61 9.12 -8.86
C ILE A 55 -6.70 9.61 -7.91
N GLU A 56 -7.91 9.88 -8.40
CA GLU A 56 -9.03 10.33 -7.59
C GLU A 56 -9.51 9.25 -6.61
N PHE A 57 -9.56 7.98 -7.03
CA PHE A 57 -9.93 6.87 -6.16
C PHE A 57 -8.95 6.72 -4.99
N PHE A 58 -7.64 6.70 -5.27
CA PHE A 58 -6.62 6.55 -4.23
C PHE A 58 -6.46 7.80 -3.35
N ARG A 59 -6.75 9.00 -3.87
CA ARG A 59 -6.71 10.24 -3.07
C ARG A 59 -8.00 10.54 -2.32
N GLY A 60 -9.13 10.06 -2.82
CA GLY A 60 -10.47 10.30 -2.26
C GLY A 60 -10.92 9.23 -1.26
N THR A 61 -10.25 8.07 -1.22
CA THR A 61 -10.59 6.97 -0.31
C THR A 61 -9.59 6.90 0.84
N SER A 62 -10.08 6.58 2.04
CA SER A 62 -9.21 6.33 3.20
C SER A 62 -8.37 5.08 2.99
N ILE A 63 -7.06 5.18 3.23
CA ILE A 63 -6.14 4.03 3.18
C ILE A 63 -6.55 2.93 4.14
N PHE A 64 -7.13 3.28 5.29
CA PHE A 64 -7.64 2.31 6.25
C PHE A 64 -8.78 1.49 5.66
N VAL A 65 -9.69 2.14 4.93
CA VAL A 65 -10.80 1.45 4.25
C VAL A 65 -10.29 0.52 3.16
N GLN A 66 -9.27 0.94 2.40
CA GLN A 66 -8.65 0.10 1.37
C GLN A 66 -7.99 -1.15 1.97
N LEU A 67 -7.22 -0.98 3.05
CA LEU A 67 -6.59 -2.09 3.77
C LEU A 67 -7.63 -3.02 4.40
N PHE A 68 -8.69 -2.47 5.00
CA PHE A 68 -9.80 -3.24 5.55
C PHE A 68 -10.47 -4.08 4.45
N TRP A 69 -10.79 -3.46 3.32
CA TRP A 69 -11.39 -4.16 2.19
C TRP A 69 -10.45 -5.26 1.66
N ALA A 70 -9.16 -4.98 1.48
CA ALA A 70 -8.18 -5.96 1.04
C ALA A 70 -8.03 -7.14 2.03
N TYR A 71 -8.06 -6.87 3.33
CA TYR A 71 -7.92 -7.92 4.35
C TYR A 71 -9.19 -8.78 4.48
N PHE A 72 -10.37 -8.16 4.44
CA PHE A 72 -11.63 -8.86 4.70
C PHE A 72 -12.35 -9.37 3.44
N VAL A 73 -12.22 -8.69 2.30
CA VAL A 73 -12.97 -9.02 1.08
C VAL A 73 -12.21 -9.94 0.14
N LEU A 74 -10.88 -9.75 0.01
CA LEU A 74 -10.05 -10.55 -0.88
C LEU A 74 -10.06 -12.07 -0.55
N PRO A 75 -10.11 -12.51 0.72
CA PRO A 75 -10.25 -13.93 1.06
C PRO A 75 -11.51 -14.58 0.50
N PHE A 76 -12.63 -13.84 0.39
CA PHE A 76 -13.87 -14.36 -0.22
C PHE A 76 -13.74 -14.57 -1.74
N ALA A 77 -12.79 -13.89 -2.39
CA ALA A 77 -12.44 -14.11 -3.79
C ALA A 77 -11.46 -15.29 -3.99
N GLY A 78 -11.09 -16.01 -2.93
CA GLY A 78 -10.17 -17.14 -2.97
C GLY A 78 -8.68 -16.79 -2.83
N LEU A 79 -8.35 -15.53 -2.51
CA LEU A 79 -6.99 -15.04 -2.28
C LEU A 79 -6.79 -14.76 -0.79
N SER A 80 -6.18 -15.71 -0.06
CA SER A 80 -5.77 -15.52 1.33
C SER A 80 -4.42 -14.83 1.41
N LEU A 81 -4.36 -13.63 1.99
CA LEU A 81 -3.12 -12.89 2.24
C LEU A 81 -2.62 -13.17 3.67
N THR A 82 -1.40 -13.67 3.74
CA THR A 82 -0.56 -13.84 4.93
C THR A 82 0.31 -12.56 5.12
N PRO A 83 0.78 -12.16 6.31
CA PRO A 83 1.44 -10.83 6.44
C PRO A 83 2.76 -10.67 5.66
N LEU A 84 3.39 -11.79 5.29
CA LEU A 84 4.53 -11.86 4.36
C LEU A 84 4.18 -12.73 3.14
N GLN A 85 2.89 -13.04 2.97
CA GLN A 85 2.29 -13.72 1.84
C GLN A 85 0.77 -13.55 1.74
#